data_AF-A0A534ZUZ3-F1
#
_entry.id   AF-A0A534ZUZ3-F1
#
_cell.length_a   1.000
_cell.length_b   1.000
_cell.length_c   1.000
_cell.angle_alpha   90.00
_cell.angle_beta   90.00
_cell.angle_gamma   90.00
#
_symmetry.space_group_name_H-M   'P 1'
#
loop_
_entity.id
_entity.type
_entity.pdbx_description
1 polymer ?
#
loop_
_entity_poly.entity_id
_entity_poly.type
_entity_poly.pdbx_seq_one_letter_code
_entity_poly.pdbx_strand_id
1 'polypeptide(L)'
;MSRKRFLELTDQLIAQGDRLLSDPDWNLFRLWLINSDELLERVWGRMDRYHLAWLNVGRDSAPPGSELNEEGTRQFVAEVTRGKLAVLRTMRDAVARQGWTLLSDDEPDTEGTGGSQS
;
A
#
# COMPACT_ATOMS: atom_id res chain seq x y z
N MET A 1 -3.48 -14.41 4.80
CA MET A 1 -3.67 -13.12 5.52
C MET A 1 -5.16 -12.89 5.61
N SER A 2 -5.69 -12.49 6.77
CA SER A 2 -7.12 -12.24 6.88
C SER A 2 -7.53 -10.90 6.28
N ARG A 3 -8.81 -10.80 5.91
CA ARG A 3 -9.41 -9.57 5.38
C ARG A 3 -9.25 -8.40 6.34
N LYS A 4 -9.50 -8.61 7.62
CA LYS A 4 -9.32 -7.58 8.66
C LYS A 4 -7.88 -7.09 8.71
N ARG A 5 -6.91 -8.01 8.72
CA ARG A 5 -5.50 -7.65 8.76
C ARG A 5 -5.07 -6.85 7.54
N PHE A 6 -5.56 -7.19 6.35
CA PHE A 6 -5.29 -6.43 5.14
C PHE A 6 -5.83 -5.01 5.22
N LEU A 7 -7.07 -4.83 5.68
CA LEU A 7 -7.69 -3.51 5.82
C LEU A 7 -6.94 -2.64 6.84
N GLU A 8 -6.56 -3.21 7.99
CA GLU A 8 -5.76 -2.51 9.01
C GLU A 8 -4.40 -2.05 8.48
N LEU A 9 -3.69 -2.93 7.75
CA LEU A 9 -2.40 -2.60 7.17
C LEU A 9 -2.52 -1.54 6.08
N THR A 10 -3.59 -1.60 5.28
CA THR A 10 -3.85 -0.61 4.23
C THR A 10 -4.20 0.75 4.83
N ASP A 11 -5.00 0.79 5.89
CA ASP A 11 -5.32 2.02 6.63
C ASP A 11 -4.07 2.67 7.24
N GLN A 12 -3.14 1.86 7.77
CA GLN A 12 -1.84 2.34 8.25
C GLN A 12 -1.00 2.95 7.13
N LEU A 13 -0.91 2.28 5.97
CA LEU A 13 -0.18 2.80 4.81
C LEU A 13 -0.81 4.08 4.26
N ILE A 14 -2.14 4.20 4.26
CA ILE A 14 -2.83 5.43 3.87
C ILE A 14 -2.44 6.58 4.82
N ALA A 15 -2.50 6.36 6.13
CA ALA A 15 -2.13 7.37 7.11
C ALA A 15 -0.64 7.78 6.99
N GLN A 16 0.26 6.84 6.69
CA GLN A 16 1.67 7.15 6.44
C GLN A 16 1.86 7.96 5.16
N GLY A 17 1.15 7.63 4.08
CA GLY A 17 1.18 8.39 2.84
C GLY A 17 0.65 9.82 3.01
N ASP A 18 -0.44 10.01 3.76
CA ASP A 18 -0.98 11.34 4.05
C ASP A 18 0.02 12.19 4.87
N ARG A 19 0.79 11.58 5.78
CA ARG A 19 1.90 12.25 6.47
C ARG A 19 3.03 12.63 5.51
N LEU A 20 3.42 11.74 4.60
CA LEU A 20 4.43 12.03 3.57
C LEU A 20 4.04 13.19 2.64
N LEU A 21 2.74 13.40 2.40
CA LEU A 21 2.27 14.59 1.66
C LEU A 21 2.41 15.89 2.45
N SER A 22 2.33 15.81 3.78
CA SER A 22 2.42 16.97 4.68
C SER A 22 3.88 17.31 5.00
N ASP A 23 4.71 16.29 5.15
CA ASP A 23 6.14 16.38 5.48
C ASP A 23 6.94 15.38 4.61
N PRO A 24 7.34 15.80 3.39
CA PRO A 24 8.04 14.92 2.46
C PRO A 24 9.43 14.53 2.97
N ASP A 25 9.65 13.23 3.18
CA ASP A 25 10.95 12.66 3.52
C ASP A 25 11.29 11.51 2.55
N TRP A 26 12.47 11.58 1.96
CA TRP A 26 12.92 10.63 0.93
C TRP A 26 13.08 9.19 1.46
N ASN A 27 13.57 9.02 2.69
CA ASN A 27 13.82 7.70 3.26
C ASN A 27 12.53 7.03 3.69
N LEU A 28 11.65 7.78 4.34
CA LEU A 28 10.31 7.33 4.71
C LEU A 28 9.47 7.02 3.47
N PHE A 29 9.58 7.84 2.42
CA PHE A 29 8.93 7.59 1.14
C PHE A 29 9.36 6.25 0.53
N ARG A 30 10.67 6.00 0.43
CA ARG A 30 11.18 4.74 -0.14
C ARG A 30 10.70 3.52 0.65
N LEU A 31 10.76 3.59 1.98
CA LEU A 31 10.29 2.50 2.84
C LEU A 31 8.79 2.28 2.69
N TRP A 32 8.01 3.35 2.66
CA TRP A 32 6.56 3.30 2.47
C TRP A 32 6.17 2.68 1.12
N LEU A 33 6.90 2.99 0.06
CA LEU A 33 6.66 2.43 -1.26
C LEU A 33 6.90 0.90 -1.27
N ILE A 34 8.02 0.45 -0.70
CA ILE A 34 8.35 -0.98 -0.56
C ILE A 34 7.28 -1.71 0.25
N ASN A 35 6.92 -1.18 1.43
CA ASN A 35 5.90 -1.79 2.28
C ASN A 35 4.54 -1.86 1.60
N SER A 36 4.21 -0.85 0.79
CA SER A 36 2.99 -0.85 0.00
C SER A 36 3.04 -1.94 -1.07
N ASP A 37 4.13 -2.07 -1.81
CA ASP A 37 4.28 -3.11 -2.84
C ASP A 37 4.23 -4.52 -2.24
N GLU A 38 4.92 -4.76 -1.13
CA GLU A 38 4.90 -6.05 -0.44
C GLU A 38 3.49 -6.44 0.04
N LEU A 39 2.70 -5.47 0.52
CA LEU A 39 1.33 -5.74 0.94
C LEU A 39 0.46 -6.17 -0.25
N LEU A 40 0.61 -5.50 -1.40
CA LEU A 40 -0.18 -5.79 -2.59
C LEU A 40 0.23 -7.11 -3.22
N GLU A 41 1.53 -7.39 -3.28
CA GLU A 41 2.04 -8.65 -3.80
C GLU A 41 1.50 -9.87 -3.03
N ARG A 42 1.31 -9.74 -1.71
CA ARG A 42 0.74 -10.82 -0.89
C ARG A 42 -0.73 -11.14 -1.22
N VAL A 43 -1.47 -10.21 -1.81
CA VAL A 43 -2.92 -10.35 -2.04
C VAL A 43 -3.25 -10.57 -3.51
N TRP A 44 -2.47 -10.01 -4.43
CA TRP A 44 -2.67 -10.12 -5.87
C TRP A 44 -1.57 -10.92 -6.57
N GLY A 45 -0.60 -11.45 -5.83
CA GLY A 45 0.58 -12.10 -6.39
C GLY A 45 1.57 -11.08 -6.97
N ARG A 46 2.66 -11.59 -7.55
CA ARG A 46 3.65 -10.74 -8.22
C ARG A 46 2.99 -10.06 -9.41
N MET A 47 2.69 -8.78 -9.26
CA MET A 47 2.07 -8.01 -10.33
C MET A 47 3.16 -7.59 -11.33
N ASP A 48 2.92 -7.80 -12.63
CA ASP A 48 3.95 -7.71 -13.68
C ASP A 48 4.64 -6.33 -13.74
N ARG A 49 5.86 -6.29 -14.32
CA ARG A 49 6.81 -5.13 -14.39
C ARG A 49 6.21 -3.77 -14.82
N TYR A 50 4.99 -3.75 -15.36
CA TYR A 50 4.19 -2.55 -15.63
C TYR A 50 3.67 -1.82 -14.37
N HIS A 51 3.90 -2.36 -13.18
CA HIS A 51 3.60 -1.70 -11.91
C HIS A 51 4.44 -0.44 -11.66
N LEU A 52 5.66 -0.43 -12.20
CA LEU A 52 6.50 0.78 -12.29
C LEU A 52 6.05 1.71 -13.43
N ALA A 53 5.29 1.22 -14.41
CA ALA A 53 4.84 2.02 -15.53
C ALA A 53 3.61 2.89 -15.21
N TRP A 54 2.79 2.53 -14.21
CA TRP A 54 1.76 3.41 -13.64
C TRP A 54 2.33 4.49 -12.73
N LEU A 55 3.55 4.28 -12.21
CA LEU A 55 4.35 5.31 -11.55
C LEU A 55 4.94 6.34 -12.54
N ASN A 56 4.75 6.17 -13.86
CA ASN A 56 5.09 7.20 -14.87
C ASN A 56 4.11 8.39 -14.89
N VAL A 57 3.22 8.55 -13.89
CA VAL A 57 2.62 9.86 -13.59
C VAL A 57 3.77 10.73 -13.07
N GLY A 58 4.27 11.60 -13.96
CA GLY A 58 5.58 12.25 -13.87
C GLY A 58 6.36 12.19 -15.18
N ARG A 59 5.80 11.66 -16.28
CA ARG A 59 6.46 11.62 -17.60
C ARG A 59 6.74 12.99 -18.23
N ASP A 60 6.31 14.09 -17.59
CA ASP A 60 6.77 15.46 -17.92
C ASP A 60 7.79 16.03 -16.91
N SER A 61 8.16 15.25 -15.89
CA SER A 61 9.21 15.54 -14.90
C SER A 61 10.50 14.84 -15.34
N ALA A 62 11.17 15.41 -16.33
CA ALA A 62 12.25 14.82 -17.16
C ALA A 62 13.39 14.05 -16.43
N PRO A 63 13.99 13.03 -17.08
CA PRO A 63 15.38 12.63 -16.86
C PRO A 63 16.19 12.74 -18.18
N PRO A 64 17.37 13.44 -18.24
CA PRO A 64 18.59 12.86 -17.66
C PRO A 64 19.66 13.88 -17.16
N GLY A 65 20.35 13.55 -16.07
CA GLY A 65 21.68 14.09 -15.74
C GLY A 65 21.76 15.29 -14.78
N SER A 66 20.64 15.83 -14.30
CA SER A 66 20.66 16.78 -13.17
C SER A 66 20.13 16.07 -11.93
N GLU A 67 20.91 16.09 -10.84
CA GLU A 67 20.42 15.68 -9.53
C GLU A 67 19.13 16.45 -9.25
N LEU A 68 18.05 15.76 -8.90
CA LEU A 68 16.84 16.42 -8.42
C LEU A 68 17.26 17.30 -7.25
N ASN A 69 17.11 18.61 -7.40
CA ASN A 69 17.27 19.51 -6.27
C ASN A 69 16.22 19.18 -5.19
N GLU A 70 16.37 19.75 -4.00
CA GLU A 70 15.46 19.46 -2.88
C GLU A 70 13.99 19.67 -3.27
N GLU A 71 13.68 20.70 -4.05
CA GLU A 71 12.33 20.97 -4.54
C GLU A 71 11.80 19.88 -5.49
N GLY A 72 12.61 19.47 -6.47
CA GLY A 72 12.25 18.40 -7.40
C GLY A 72 12.04 17.07 -6.68
N THR A 73 12.84 16.80 -5.65
CA THR A 73 12.66 15.61 -4.79
C THR A 73 11.32 15.67 -4.05
N ARG A 74 10.95 16.83 -3.47
CA ARG A 74 9.66 17.00 -2.79
C ARG A 74 8.47 16.83 -3.73
N GLN A 75 8.55 17.42 -4.92
CA GLN A 75 7.50 17.31 -5.93
C GLN A 75 7.31 15.87 -6.39
N PHE A 76 8.42 15.18 -6.69
CA PHE A 76 8.40 13.77 -7.06
C PHE A 76 7.78 12.88 -5.98
N VAL A 77 8.21 13.05 -4.72
CA VAL A 77 7.62 12.32 -3.58
C VAL A 77 6.13 12.59 -3.50
N ALA A 78 5.69 13.84 -3.61
CA ALA A 78 4.28 14.19 -3.51
C ALA A 78 3.43 13.62 -4.67
N GLU A 79 3.94 13.65 -5.90
CA GLU A 79 3.25 13.07 -7.07
C GLU A 79 3.07 11.56 -6.92
N VAL A 80 4.15 10.85 -6.61
CA VAL A 80 4.11 9.39 -6.46
C VAL A 80 3.24 8.99 -5.27
N THR A 81 3.36 9.68 -4.13
CA THR A 81 2.54 9.40 -2.95
C THR A 81 1.06 9.59 -3.23
N ARG A 82 0.65 10.63 -3.97
CA ARG A 82 -0.76 10.81 -4.37
C ARG A 82 -1.27 9.66 -5.22
N GLY A 83 -0.50 9.25 -6.23
CA GLY A 83 -0.88 8.15 -7.12
C GLY A 83 -1.04 6.84 -6.34
N LYS A 84 -0.08 6.51 -5.48
CA LYS A 84 -0.10 5.29 -4.68
C LYS A 84 -1.20 5.31 -3.62
N LEU A 85 -1.50 6.46 -3.00
CA LEU A 85 -2.65 6.61 -2.09
C LEU A 85 -3.99 6.36 -2.77
N ALA A 86 -4.18 6.84 -4.00
CA ALA A 86 -5.41 6.59 -4.75
C ALA A 86 -5.63 5.09 -4.99
N VAL A 87 -4.56 4.37 -5.32
CA VAL A 87 -4.56 2.91 -5.48
C VAL A 87 -4.92 2.23 -4.16
N LEU A 88 -4.21 2.53 -3.06
CA LEU A 88 -4.47 1.95 -1.74
C LEU A 88 -5.92 2.16 -1.29
N ARG A 89 -6.46 3.38 -1.42
CA ARG A 89 -7.85 3.71 -1.08
C ARG A 89 -8.85 2.93 -1.92
N THR A 90 -8.62 2.86 -3.24
CA THR A 90 -9.50 2.11 -4.16
C THR A 90 -9.55 0.62 -3.80
N MET A 91 -8.39 0.02 -3.53
CA MET A 91 -8.33 -1.40 -3.16
C MET A 91 -8.91 -1.67 -1.79
N ARG A 92 -8.63 -0.81 -0.81
CA ARG A 92 -9.26 -0.87 0.51
C ARG A 92 -10.79 -0.89 0.40
N ASP A 93 -11.36 0.02 -0.39
CA ASP A 93 -12.79 0.10 -0.61
C ASP A 93 -13.36 -1.10 -1.38
N ALA A 94 -12.61 -1.63 -2.35
CA ALA A 94 -12.99 -2.85 -3.06
C ALA A 94 -13.07 -4.05 -2.11
N VAL A 95 -12.02 -4.30 -1.33
CA VAL A 95 -11.95 -5.40 -0.35
C VAL A 95 -12.97 -5.21 0.79
N ALA A 96 -13.20 -3.97 1.22
CA ALA A 96 -14.20 -3.67 2.24
C ALA A 96 -15.63 -3.98 1.76
N ARG A 97 -15.96 -3.74 0.48
CA ARG A 97 -17.32 -3.95 -0.04
C ARG A 97 -17.57 -5.35 -0.59
N GLN A 98 -16.60 -5.92 -1.30
CA GLN A 98 -16.78 -7.13 -2.11
C GLN A 98 -16.07 -8.35 -1.51
N GLY A 99 -15.23 -8.14 -0.49
CA GLY A 99 -14.28 -9.16 -0.04
C GLY A 99 -13.20 -9.40 -1.10
N TRP A 100 -12.35 -10.40 -0.86
CA TRP A 100 -11.35 -10.84 -1.84
C TRP A 100 -11.07 -12.32 -1.63
N THR A 101 -11.12 -13.12 -2.69
CA THR A 101 -11.06 -14.58 -2.61
C THR A 101 -9.72 -15.13 -2.08
N LEU A 102 -8.65 -14.34 -2.16
CA LEU A 102 -7.34 -14.71 -1.59
C LEU A 102 -7.16 -14.26 -0.12
N LEU A 103 -8.13 -13.54 0.44
CA LEU A 103 -8.15 -13.18 1.85
C LEU A 103 -9.10 -14.13 2.58
N SER A 104 -8.62 -14.74 3.65
CA SER A 104 -9.49 -15.50 4.54
C SER A 104 -10.44 -14.53 5.24
N ASP A 105 -11.73 -14.86 5.27
CA ASP A 105 -12.62 -14.27 6.26
C ASP A 105 -12.13 -14.73 7.64
N ASP A 106 -12.08 -13.81 8.61
CA ASP A 106 -11.76 -14.19 9.99
C ASP A 106 -12.87 -15.16 10.44
N GLU A 107 -12.60 -16.47 10.42
CA GLU A 107 -13.37 -17.39 11.25
C GLU A 107 -13.07 -17.01 12.71
N PRO A 108 -14.08 -16.83 13.57
CA PRO A 108 -13.81 -16.77 14.99
C PRO A 108 -13.17 -18.11 15.37
N ASP A 109 -11.99 -18.08 15.98
CA ASP A 109 -11.46 -19.22 16.72
C ASP A 109 -12.49 -19.59 17.80
N THR A 110 -13.45 -20.44 17.44
CA THR A 110 -14.27 -21.15 18.42
C THR A 110 -13.42 -22.28 18.96
N GLU A 111 -12.43 -21.95 19.80
CA GLU A 111 -11.97 -22.90 20.82
C GLU A 111 -13.09 -23.03 21.85
N GLY A 112 -14.05 -23.89 21.49
CA GLY A 112 -15.08 -24.40 22.37
C GLY A 112 -14.43 -25.14 23.53
N THR A 113 -14.46 -24.50 24.68
CA THR A 113 -14.33 -25.13 25.98
C THR A 113 -15.39 -26.22 26.14
N GLY A 114 -14.98 -27.44 26.50
CA GLY A 114 -15.85 -28.41 27.21
C GLY A 114 -16.01 -29.78 26.56
N GLY A 115 -15.35 -30.79 27.15
CA GLY A 115 -15.61 -32.21 26.85
C GLY A 115 -14.80 -33.13 27.76
N SER A 116 -15.33 -33.39 28.96
CA SER A 116 -14.82 -34.31 29.98
C SER A 116 -14.39 -35.68 29.47
N GLN A 117 -13.36 -36.26 30.11
CA GLN A 117 -13.35 -37.69 30.47
C GLN A 117 -12.47 -37.92 31.71
N SER A 118 -13.12 -38.22 32.83
CA SER A 118 -12.58 -38.94 34.00
C SER A 118 -13.70 -39.78 34.57
#